data_AF-N9LR77-F1
#
_entry.id   AF-N9LR77-F1
#
_cell.length_a   1.000
_cell.length_b   1.000
_cell.length_c   1.000
_cell.angle_alpha   90.00
_cell.angle_beta   90.00
_cell.angle_gamma   90.00
#
_symmetry.space_group_name_H-M   'P 1'
#
loop_
_entity.id
_entity.type
_entity.pdbx_description
1 polymer ?
#
loop_
_entity_poly.entity_id
_entity_poly.type
_entity_poly.pdbx_seq_one_letter_code
_entity_poly.pdbx_strand_id
1 'polypeptide(L)'
;MAKPTNEMILPTESSHQDLQGIIPQDAETTLESIFPMMQHIARWLIHSGVGYTDFVAALKPIFYEQAIAELERIQQNKTDSAVSLLSGLHRKDVSAFRQQAEQLITDVQPTFAISVPARVIARWIALDLPHQIPVSGDEHSFEGLVRYISTEKHPRSILFELQRLGVVEQKGSDVILQQHSFTPDNQMQESKALFSANLTDHLAAGVDNFISEKTFTHLEQAVHAEKLTLKSVESLRQLSIELWQNMAKQLLNAAITYCEQDQNQNDATYQFRLGIYQYDKQIRLQIPYQYKGK
;
A
#
# COMPACT_ATOMS: atom_id res chain seq x y z
N MET A 1 51.51 49.92 -30.89
CA MET A 1 50.69 48.88 -30.23
C MET A 1 49.37 49.50 -29.83
N ALA A 2 48.30 49.03 -30.47
CA ALA A 2 46.95 49.57 -30.37
C ALA A 2 46.27 49.22 -29.04
N LYS A 3 45.45 50.14 -28.52
CA LYS A 3 44.40 49.85 -27.54
C LYS A 3 43.06 49.79 -28.29
N PRO A 4 42.22 48.76 -28.06
CA PRO A 4 40.78 48.86 -28.23
C PRO A 4 40.12 48.98 -26.84
N THR A 5 39.29 50.00 -26.58
CA THR A 5 37.84 50.05 -26.87
C THR A 5 37.09 48.92 -26.18
N ASN A 6 36.36 49.25 -25.10
CA ASN A 6 35.26 48.42 -24.66
C ASN A 6 34.00 49.28 -24.60
N GLU A 7 33.00 48.84 -25.36
CA GLU A 7 31.74 49.50 -25.60
C GLU A 7 30.77 49.34 -24.42
N MET A 8 29.91 50.33 -24.33
CA MET A 8 28.79 50.46 -23.40
C MET A 8 27.67 49.49 -23.82
N ILE A 9 27.24 48.59 -22.93
CA ILE A 9 26.03 47.76 -23.13
C ILE A 9 25.03 48.06 -22.02
N LEU A 10 23.81 48.40 -22.44
CA LEU A 10 22.61 48.69 -21.66
C LEU A 10 22.21 47.53 -20.73
N PRO A 11 21.53 47.81 -19.59
CA PRO A 11 20.95 46.75 -18.77
C PRO A 11 19.63 46.28 -19.41
N THR A 12 19.60 45.04 -19.88
CA THR A 12 18.37 44.36 -20.29
C THR A 12 17.60 43.94 -19.04
N GLU A 13 16.40 44.48 -18.90
CA GLU A 13 15.39 44.06 -17.93
C GLU A 13 15.16 42.55 -18.05
N SER A 14 15.52 41.78 -17.02
CA SER A 14 15.11 40.40 -16.89
C SER A 14 13.71 40.36 -16.29
N SER A 15 12.75 40.07 -17.16
CA SER A 15 11.36 39.74 -16.88
C SER A 15 11.19 38.85 -15.65
N HIS A 16 10.39 39.32 -14.68
CA HIS A 16 9.73 38.47 -13.70
C HIS A 16 8.89 37.42 -14.43
N GLN A 17 9.35 36.17 -14.44
CA GLN A 17 8.51 35.02 -14.80
C GLN A 17 8.07 34.31 -13.53
N ASP A 18 6.77 34.06 -13.49
CA ASP A 18 5.96 33.49 -12.42
C ASP A 18 6.57 32.27 -11.72
N LEU A 19 6.75 32.38 -10.40
CA LEU A 19 7.00 31.26 -9.49
C LEU A 19 5.68 30.53 -9.22
N GLN A 20 5.18 29.76 -10.19
CA GLN A 20 4.15 28.75 -9.95
C GLN A 20 4.77 27.36 -9.98
N GLY A 21 4.95 26.78 -8.79
CA GLY A 21 4.87 25.35 -8.53
C GLY A 21 5.81 24.43 -9.30
N ILE A 22 7.13 24.67 -9.27
CA ILE A 22 8.10 23.65 -9.70
C ILE A 22 8.15 22.58 -8.61
N ILE A 23 7.42 21.49 -8.80
CA ILE A 23 7.65 20.25 -8.06
C ILE A 23 9.08 19.79 -8.42
N PRO A 24 9.94 19.43 -7.44
CA PRO A 24 11.25 18.87 -7.75
C PRO A 24 11.09 17.65 -8.67
N GLN A 25 11.90 17.55 -9.73
CA GLN A 25 11.82 16.50 -10.74
C GLN A 25 11.85 15.07 -10.15
N ASP A 26 12.51 14.91 -9.00
CA ASP A 26 12.56 13.66 -8.24
C ASP A 26 11.20 13.28 -7.61
N ALA A 27 10.40 14.27 -7.20
CA ALA A 27 9.08 14.01 -6.61
C ALA A 27 8.05 13.59 -7.66
N GLU A 28 8.09 14.19 -8.85
CA GLU A 28 7.25 13.79 -9.98
C GLU A 28 7.59 12.37 -10.45
N THR A 29 8.87 12.07 -10.68
CA THR A 29 9.33 10.73 -11.10
C THR A 29 9.07 9.66 -10.05
N THR A 30 9.15 9.99 -8.75
CA THR A 30 8.77 9.07 -7.67
C THR A 30 7.27 8.78 -7.69
N LEU A 31 6.44 9.79 -7.90
CA LEU A 31 4.99 9.62 -8.00
C LEU A 31 4.59 8.78 -9.23
N GLU A 32 5.25 9.00 -10.37
CA GLU A 32 5.08 8.16 -11.57
C GLU A 32 5.50 6.71 -11.32
N SER A 33 6.58 6.50 -10.56
CA SER A 33 7.10 5.17 -10.24
C SER A 33 6.17 4.39 -9.30
N ILE A 34 5.55 5.05 -8.33
CA ILE A 34 4.63 4.40 -7.37
C ILE A 34 3.24 4.15 -7.97
N PHE A 35 2.83 4.93 -8.96
CA PHE A 35 1.47 4.88 -9.51
C PHE A 35 1.04 3.49 -10.02
N PRO A 36 1.84 2.75 -10.82
CA PRO A 36 1.49 1.39 -11.23
C PRO A 36 1.33 0.41 -10.06
N MET A 37 2.18 0.53 -9.03
CA MET A 37 2.07 -0.30 -7.81
C MET A 37 0.76 -0.01 -7.08
N MET A 38 0.39 1.27 -6.94
CA MET A 38 -0.85 1.68 -6.27
C MET A 38 -2.11 1.16 -6.95
N GLN A 39 -2.10 0.94 -8.27
CA GLN A 39 -3.24 0.32 -8.96
C GLN A 39 -3.53 -1.09 -8.44
N HIS A 40 -2.49 -1.88 -8.17
CA HIS A 40 -2.62 -3.23 -7.63
C HIS A 40 -3.11 -3.21 -6.18
N ILE A 41 -2.57 -2.31 -5.36
CA ILE A 41 -3.00 -2.12 -3.97
C ILE A 41 -4.46 -1.67 -3.90
N ALA A 42 -4.84 -0.65 -4.66
CA ALA A 42 -6.21 -0.15 -4.72
C ALA A 42 -7.20 -1.24 -5.14
N ARG A 43 -6.83 -2.06 -6.15
CA ARG A 43 -7.64 -3.21 -6.56
C ARG A 43 -7.86 -4.20 -5.41
N TRP A 44 -6.81 -4.54 -4.65
CA TRP A 44 -6.92 -5.47 -3.52
C TRP A 44 -7.78 -4.90 -2.39
N LEU A 45 -7.59 -3.62 -2.04
CA LEU A 45 -8.36 -2.92 -1.01
C LEU A 45 -9.85 -2.91 -1.36
N ILE A 46 -10.20 -2.45 -2.57
CA ILE A 46 -11.59 -2.39 -3.05
C ILE A 46 -12.19 -3.80 -3.09
N HIS A 47 -11.45 -4.78 -3.63
CA HIS A 47 -11.92 -6.17 -3.65
C HIS A 47 -12.28 -6.66 -2.25
N SER A 48 -11.49 -6.26 -1.24
CA SER A 48 -11.65 -6.62 0.17
C SER A 48 -12.61 -5.71 0.95
N GLY A 49 -13.26 -4.74 0.31
CA GLY A 49 -14.24 -3.84 0.95
C GLY A 49 -13.63 -2.67 1.73
N VAL A 50 -12.34 -2.38 1.52
CA VAL A 50 -11.66 -1.20 2.08
C VAL A 50 -11.79 -0.04 1.09
N GLY A 51 -12.44 1.04 1.52
CA GLY A 51 -12.64 2.23 0.70
C GLY A 51 -11.47 3.21 0.73
N TYR A 52 -11.49 4.18 -0.19
CA TYR A 52 -10.47 5.25 -0.26
C TYR A 52 -10.35 6.03 1.05
N THR A 53 -11.47 6.42 1.67
CA THR A 53 -11.45 7.21 2.91
C THR A 53 -10.79 6.46 4.06
N ASP A 54 -11.09 5.17 4.22
CA ASP A 54 -10.50 4.32 5.26
C ASP A 54 -8.99 4.14 5.01
N PHE A 55 -8.61 3.93 3.75
CA PHE A 55 -7.21 3.79 3.36
C PHE A 55 -6.41 5.09 3.58
N VAL A 56 -6.94 6.24 3.18
CA VAL A 56 -6.29 7.54 3.42
C VAL A 56 -6.16 7.81 4.90
N ALA A 57 -7.20 7.52 5.69
CA ALA A 57 -7.12 7.68 7.14
C ALA A 57 -6.00 6.82 7.75
N ALA A 58 -5.80 5.58 7.25
CA ALA A 58 -4.71 4.71 7.66
C ALA A 58 -3.32 5.19 7.19
N LEU A 59 -3.23 5.88 6.05
CA LEU A 59 -1.98 6.45 5.54
C LEU A 59 -1.53 7.70 6.28
N LYS A 60 -2.46 8.51 6.82
CA LYS A 60 -2.12 9.76 7.54
C LYS A 60 -1.08 9.58 8.65
N PRO A 61 -1.20 8.64 9.60
CA PRO A 61 -0.18 8.45 10.63
C PRO A 61 1.16 8.00 10.02
N ILE A 62 1.15 7.18 8.97
CA ILE A 62 2.37 6.77 8.27
C ILE A 62 3.09 7.99 7.67
N PHE A 63 2.37 8.88 6.98
CA PHE A 63 2.94 10.11 6.44
C PHE A 63 3.49 11.04 7.53
N TYR A 64 2.82 11.10 8.68
CA TYR A 64 3.30 11.85 9.83
C TYR A 64 4.63 11.28 10.34
N GLU A 65 4.70 9.96 10.58
CA GLU A 65 5.91 9.28 11.06
C GLU A 65 7.08 9.42 10.09
N GLN A 66 6.85 9.23 8.79
CA GLN A 66 7.91 9.38 7.78
C GLN A 66 8.40 10.83 7.65
N ALA A 67 7.52 11.82 7.81
CA ALA A 67 7.94 13.22 7.85
C ALA A 67 8.76 13.56 9.11
N ILE A 68 8.42 12.95 10.26
CA ILE A 68 9.23 13.07 11.48
C ILE A 68 10.62 12.47 11.26
N ALA A 69 10.70 11.25 10.73
CA ALA A 69 11.96 10.58 10.45
C ALA A 69 12.85 11.36 9.45
N GLU A 70 12.24 11.94 8.41
CA GLU A 70 12.99 12.76 7.46
C GLU A 70 13.49 14.07 8.09
N LEU A 71 12.67 14.74 8.92
CA LEU A 71 13.11 15.92 9.68
C LEU A 71 14.26 15.60 10.64
N GLU A 72 14.27 14.42 11.25
CA GLU A 72 15.41 13.93 12.05
C GLU A 72 16.66 13.76 11.20
N ARG A 73 16.54 13.09 10.04
CA ARG A 73 17.65 12.83 9.13
C ARG A 73 18.31 14.13 8.66
N ILE A 74 17.52 15.14 8.31
CA ILE A 74 18.01 16.46 7.87
C ILE A 74 18.31 17.42 9.04
N GLN A 75 18.22 16.96 10.29
CA GLN A 75 18.51 17.72 11.51
C GLN A 75 17.69 19.02 11.65
N GLN A 76 16.42 19.00 11.23
CA GLN A 76 15.50 20.13 11.36
C GLN A 76 14.51 19.96 12.53
N ASN A 77 14.00 21.09 13.02
CA ASN A 77 13.03 21.10 14.12
C ASN A 77 11.70 20.46 13.68
N LYS A 78 11.19 19.53 14.48
CA LYS A 78 9.93 18.77 14.30
C LYS A 78 8.68 19.58 14.66
N THR A 79 8.65 20.85 14.27
CA THR A 79 7.48 21.72 14.55
C THR A 79 6.29 21.28 13.70
N ASP A 80 5.06 21.50 14.18
CA ASP A 80 3.84 21.17 13.41
C ASP A 80 3.82 21.80 12.01
N SER A 81 4.42 22.99 11.87
CA SER A 81 4.50 23.66 10.58
C SER A 81 5.47 22.95 9.62
N ALA A 82 6.62 22.48 10.13
CA ALA A 82 7.58 21.72 9.33
C ALA A 82 7.01 20.36 8.92
N VAL A 83 6.37 19.65 9.87
CA VAL A 83 5.74 18.35 9.60
C VAL A 83 4.60 18.50 8.59
N SER A 84 3.72 19.50 8.77
CA SER A 84 2.62 19.78 7.83
C SER A 84 3.13 20.14 6.44
N LEU A 85 4.21 20.92 6.34
CA LEU A 85 4.82 21.29 5.07
C LEU A 85 5.40 20.06 4.34
N LEU A 86 6.12 19.20 5.05
CA LEU A 86 6.81 18.05 4.45
C LEU A 86 5.84 16.90 4.10
N SER A 87 4.89 16.60 4.98
CA SER A 87 3.93 15.51 4.78
C SER A 87 2.72 15.88 3.93
N GLY A 88 2.43 17.18 3.76
CA GLY A 88 1.17 17.67 3.19
C GLY A 88 -0.06 17.47 4.09
N LEU A 89 0.11 16.97 5.31
CA LEU A 89 -0.99 16.77 6.26
C LEU A 89 -1.52 18.10 6.80
N HIS A 90 -2.82 18.13 7.11
CA HIS A 90 -3.44 19.29 7.72
C HIS A 90 -2.92 19.48 9.16
N ARG A 91 -2.67 20.73 9.58
CA ARG A 91 -2.14 21.04 10.92
C ARG A 91 -2.94 20.43 12.09
N LYS A 92 -4.26 20.30 11.93
CA LYS A 92 -5.12 19.62 12.93
C LYS A 92 -4.76 18.15 13.10
N ASP A 93 -4.51 17.44 12.00
CA ASP A 93 -4.12 16.02 12.03
C ASP A 93 -2.73 15.88 12.66
N VAL A 94 -1.77 16.73 12.27
CA VAL A 94 -0.41 16.78 12.84
C VAL A 94 -0.45 16.99 14.36
N SER A 95 -1.20 17.98 14.83
CA SER A 95 -1.33 18.23 16.27
C SER A 95 -1.98 17.07 17.02
N ALA A 96 -2.94 16.37 16.40
CA ALA A 96 -3.59 15.21 17.01
C ALA A 96 -2.62 14.03 17.13
N PHE A 97 -1.85 13.74 16.08
CA PHE A 97 -0.84 12.68 16.11
C PHE A 97 0.30 12.97 17.09
N ARG A 98 0.74 14.24 17.19
CA ARG A 98 1.73 14.63 18.20
C ARG A 98 1.22 14.38 19.62
N GLN A 99 -0.01 14.78 19.92
CA GLN A 99 -0.61 14.54 21.24
C GLN A 99 -0.78 13.04 21.53
N GLN A 100 -1.14 12.23 20.53
CA GLN A 100 -1.21 10.78 20.67
C GLN A 100 0.18 10.18 20.97
N ALA A 101 1.21 10.60 20.23
CA ALA A 101 2.58 10.13 20.46
C ALA A 101 3.11 10.52 21.86
N GLU A 102 2.76 11.70 22.37
CA GLU A 102 3.10 12.14 23.73
C GLU A 102 2.37 11.34 24.83
N GLN A 103 1.20 10.78 24.52
CA GLN A 103 0.38 10.00 25.46
C GLN A 103 0.68 8.50 25.43
N LEU A 104 1.30 8.00 24.36
CA LEU A 104 1.57 6.59 24.13
C LEU A 104 3.02 6.24 24.49
N ILE A 105 3.25 5.80 25.73
CA ILE A 105 4.50 5.13 26.15
C ILE A 105 4.44 3.61 25.84
N THR A 106 3.32 3.11 25.33
CA THR A 106 3.12 1.68 25.05
C THR A 106 2.63 1.50 23.62
N ASP A 107 3.25 0.53 22.94
CA ASP A 107 3.03 0.07 21.57
C ASP A 107 1.53 -0.19 21.28
N VAL A 108 0.82 0.84 20.80
CA VAL A 108 -0.60 0.72 20.39
C VAL A 108 -0.63 0.55 18.88
N GLN A 109 -0.97 -0.66 18.47
CA GLN A 109 -1.30 -0.98 17.08
C GLN A 109 -2.40 -0.03 16.57
N PRO A 110 -2.29 0.49 15.34
CA PRO A 110 -3.28 1.41 14.80
C PRO A 110 -4.68 0.79 14.81
N THR A 111 -5.64 1.47 15.44
CA THR A 111 -7.07 1.13 15.34
C THR A 111 -7.58 1.61 13.98
N PHE A 112 -7.76 0.68 13.04
CA PHE A 112 -8.30 1.00 11.71
C PHE A 112 -9.79 1.30 11.78
N ALA A 113 -10.22 2.33 11.04
CA ALA A 113 -11.63 2.65 10.91
C ALA A 113 -12.38 1.49 10.23
N ILE A 114 -13.42 0.98 10.88
CA ILE A 114 -14.27 -0.09 10.33
C ILE A 114 -15.17 0.52 9.24
N SER A 115 -15.18 -0.09 8.05
CA SER A 115 -15.96 0.42 6.91
C SER A 115 -17.47 0.46 7.21
N VAL A 116 -18.21 1.31 6.51
CA VAL A 116 -19.68 1.45 6.69
C VAL A 116 -20.42 0.12 6.55
N PRO A 117 -20.19 -0.73 5.53
CA PRO A 117 -20.81 -2.06 5.44
C PRO A 117 -20.53 -2.93 6.66
N ALA A 118 -19.28 -2.97 7.13
CA ALA A 118 -18.90 -3.76 8.30
C ALA A 118 -19.55 -3.23 9.59
N ARG A 119 -19.68 -1.90 9.74
CA ARG A 119 -20.39 -1.28 10.87
C ARG A 119 -21.90 -1.60 10.87
N VAL A 120 -22.53 -1.69 9.71
CA VAL A 120 -23.95 -2.08 9.59
C VAL A 120 -24.15 -3.51 10.09
N ILE A 121 -23.27 -4.42 9.71
CA ILE A 121 -23.30 -5.81 10.15
C ILE A 121 -22.98 -5.95 11.64
N ALA A 122 -21.95 -5.25 12.12
CA ALA A 122 -21.61 -5.22 13.55
C ALA A 122 -22.80 -4.76 14.39
N ARG A 123 -23.56 -3.76 13.90
CA ARG A 123 -24.78 -3.29 14.56
C ARG A 123 -25.90 -4.33 14.49
N TRP A 124 -26.12 -4.99 13.35
CA TRP A 124 -27.07 -6.09 13.22
C TRP A 124 -26.83 -7.14 14.31
N ILE A 125 -25.58 -7.59 14.45
CA ILE A 125 -25.17 -8.59 15.45
C ILE A 125 -25.32 -8.03 16.87
N ALA A 126 -24.89 -6.80 17.13
CA ALA A 126 -24.95 -6.19 18.47
C ALA A 126 -26.38 -5.97 18.97
N LEU A 127 -27.35 -5.84 18.06
CA LEU A 127 -28.78 -5.73 18.38
C LEU A 127 -29.48 -7.10 18.48
N ASP A 128 -28.74 -8.20 18.33
CA ASP A 128 -29.26 -9.58 18.35
C ASP A 128 -30.46 -9.77 17.40
N LEU A 129 -30.44 -9.10 16.24
CA LEU A 129 -31.52 -9.20 15.27
C LEU A 129 -31.52 -10.57 14.58
N PRO A 130 -32.68 -11.08 14.13
CA PRO A 130 -32.76 -12.35 13.42
C PRO A 130 -31.83 -12.40 12.21
N HIS A 131 -31.46 -13.61 11.81
CA HIS A 131 -30.58 -13.84 10.65
C HIS A 131 -31.19 -13.34 9.32
N GLN A 132 -32.50 -13.12 9.29
CA GLN A 132 -33.26 -12.57 8.19
C GLN A 132 -34.03 -11.35 8.70
N ILE A 133 -33.81 -10.18 8.08
CA ILE A 133 -34.50 -8.93 8.39
C ILE A 133 -35.10 -8.33 7.10
N PRO A 134 -36.19 -7.54 7.18
CA PRO A 134 -36.72 -6.85 6.02
C PRO A 134 -35.71 -5.84 5.45
N VAL A 135 -35.68 -5.68 4.14
CA VAL A 135 -34.85 -4.68 3.43
C VAL A 135 -35.25 -3.27 3.86
N SER A 136 -36.56 -2.99 3.83
CA SER A 136 -37.13 -1.68 4.12
C SER A 136 -38.06 -1.77 5.32
N GLY A 137 -38.08 -0.74 6.17
CA GLY A 137 -38.89 -0.70 7.37
C GLY A 137 -38.38 0.31 8.37
N ASP A 138 -38.66 0.06 9.65
CA ASP A 138 -38.23 0.86 10.79
C ASP A 138 -36.78 0.50 11.23
N GLU A 139 -36.46 0.75 12.50
CA GLU A 139 -35.12 0.64 13.06
C GLU A 139 -34.51 -0.77 13.00
N HIS A 140 -35.34 -1.81 12.84
CA HIS A 140 -34.92 -3.21 12.75
C HIS A 140 -34.85 -3.74 11.30
N SER A 141 -35.07 -2.88 10.32
CA SER A 141 -34.84 -3.18 8.89
C SER A 141 -33.40 -2.90 8.47
N PHE A 142 -32.96 -3.49 7.36
CA PHE A 142 -31.64 -3.20 6.80
C PHE A 142 -31.44 -1.71 6.49
N GLU A 143 -32.44 -1.05 5.90
CA GLU A 143 -32.43 0.39 5.68
C GLU A 143 -32.31 1.19 6.99
N GLY A 144 -33.02 0.78 8.05
CA GLY A 144 -32.94 1.39 9.37
C GLY A 144 -31.51 1.32 9.94
N LEU A 145 -30.88 0.15 9.83
CA LEU A 145 -29.48 -0.04 10.26
C LEU A 145 -28.51 0.86 9.49
N VAL A 146 -28.67 0.97 8.16
CA VAL A 146 -27.80 1.84 7.35
C VAL A 146 -27.98 3.31 7.73
N ARG A 147 -29.22 3.79 7.84
CA ARG A 147 -29.51 5.20 8.16
C ARG A 147 -28.96 5.60 9.53
N TYR A 148 -28.94 4.67 10.48
CA TYR A 148 -28.31 4.90 11.77
C TYR A 148 -26.79 5.08 11.66
N ILE A 149 -26.14 4.28 10.81
CA ILE A 149 -24.68 4.21 10.70
C ILE A 149 -24.10 5.30 9.78
N SER A 150 -24.83 5.67 8.73
CA SER A 150 -24.40 6.65 7.74
C SER A 150 -25.60 7.38 7.12
N THR A 151 -25.52 8.71 7.08
CA THR A 151 -26.46 9.57 6.37
C THR A 151 -26.05 9.84 4.92
N GLU A 152 -24.81 9.52 4.54
CA GLU A 152 -24.25 9.83 3.22
C GLU A 152 -24.40 8.69 2.22
N LYS A 153 -24.38 7.44 2.69
CA LYS A 153 -24.43 6.26 1.82
C LYS A 153 -25.85 5.73 1.70
N HIS A 154 -26.33 5.58 0.47
CA HIS A 154 -27.66 5.03 0.21
C HIS A 154 -27.74 3.55 0.63
N PRO A 155 -28.79 3.10 1.35
CA PRO A 155 -28.92 1.71 1.80
C PRO A 155 -28.76 0.67 0.71
N ARG A 156 -29.37 0.90 -0.46
CA ARG A 156 -29.23 0.01 -1.62
C ARG A 156 -27.78 -0.21 -2.06
N SER A 157 -26.93 0.83 -1.98
CA SER A 157 -25.51 0.71 -2.33
C SER A 157 -24.76 -0.14 -1.31
N ILE A 158 -25.09 -0.01 -0.02
CA ILE A 158 -24.51 -0.84 1.04
C ILE A 158 -24.97 -2.30 0.91
N LEU A 159 -26.24 -2.53 0.56
CA LEU A 159 -26.77 -3.87 0.30
C LEU A 159 -26.01 -4.56 -0.85
N PHE A 160 -25.86 -3.87 -1.99
CA PHE A 160 -25.11 -4.40 -3.12
C PHE A 160 -23.65 -4.69 -2.78
N GLU A 161 -23.02 -3.86 -1.97
CA GLU A 161 -21.65 -4.09 -1.53
C GLU A 161 -21.54 -5.32 -0.61
N LEU A 162 -22.44 -5.47 0.35
CA LEU A 162 -22.48 -6.64 1.22
C LEU A 162 -22.80 -7.93 0.44
N GLN A 163 -23.61 -7.86 -0.61
CA GLN A 163 -23.85 -8.97 -1.53
C GLN A 163 -22.60 -9.31 -2.35
N ARG A 164 -21.90 -8.30 -2.87
CA ARG A 164 -20.62 -8.49 -3.60
C ARG A 164 -19.57 -9.16 -2.72
N LEU A 165 -19.53 -8.79 -1.44
CA LEU A 165 -18.64 -9.39 -0.43
C LEU A 165 -19.14 -10.76 0.07
N GLY A 166 -20.32 -11.22 -0.36
CA GLY A 166 -20.90 -12.49 0.06
C GLY A 166 -21.35 -12.51 1.54
N VAL A 167 -21.49 -11.35 2.18
CA VAL A 167 -21.87 -11.22 3.59
C VAL A 167 -23.37 -11.37 3.79
N VAL A 168 -24.15 -10.94 2.79
CA VAL A 168 -25.62 -11.05 2.81
C VAL A 168 -26.14 -11.52 1.46
N GLU A 169 -27.35 -12.08 1.47
CA GLU A 169 -28.13 -12.40 0.29
C GLU A 169 -29.49 -11.69 0.40
N GLN A 170 -30.03 -11.20 -0.71
CA GLN A 170 -31.37 -10.64 -0.73
C GLN A 170 -32.33 -11.70 -1.29
N LYS A 171 -33.38 -12.04 -0.52
CA LYS A 171 -34.48 -12.90 -0.98
C LYS A 171 -35.80 -12.14 -0.86
N GLY A 172 -36.31 -11.69 -2.02
CA GLY A 172 -37.54 -10.90 -2.08
C GLY A 172 -37.41 -9.59 -1.31
N SER A 173 -38.28 -9.40 -0.32
CA SER A 173 -38.30 -8.22 0.56
C SER A 173 -37.29 -8.27 1.70
N ASP A 174 -36.54 -9.37 1.85
CA ASP A 174 -35.71 -9.62 3.03
C ASP A 174 -34.23 -9.75 2.68
N VAL A 175 -33.38 -9.38 3.64
CA VAL A 175 -31.93 -9.57 3.62
C VAL A 175 -31.59 -10.66 4.61
N ILE A 176 -30.81 -11.64 4.16
CA ILE A 176 -30.37 -12.79 4.94
C ILE A 176 -28.86 -12.66 5.13
N LEU A 177 -28.43 -12.62 6.38
CA LEU A 177 -27.03 -12.70 6.75
C LEU A 177 -26.47 -14.08 6.37
N GLN A 178 -25.20 -14.19 5.97
CA GLN A 178 -24.62 -15.48 5.58
C GLN A 178 -23.74 -16.04 6.71
N GLN A 179 -24.02 -17.26 7.18
CA GLN A 179 -23.32 -17.86 8.33
C GLN A 179 -21.81 -18.06 8.12
N HIS A 180 -21.36 -18.25 6.88
CA HIS A 180 -19.95 -18.51 6.56
C HIS A 180 -19.12 -17.23 6.37
N SER A 181 -19.74 -16.05 6.44
CA SER A 181 -19.08 -14.78 6.14
C SER A 181 -18.33 -14.18 7.34
N PHE A 182 -18.43 -14.84 8.51
CA PHE A 182 -17.81 -14.41 9.78
C PHE A 182 -16.78 -15.39 10.32
N THR A 183 -16.64 -16.56 9.71
CA THR A 183 -15.61 -17.53 10.08
C THR A 183 -14.33 -17.14 9.33
N PRO A 184 -13.24 -16.79 10.03
CA PRO A 184 -11.97 -16.52 9.37
C PRO A 184 -11.53 -17.77 8.59
N ASP A 185 -11.31 -17.63 7.28
CA ASP A 185 -10.58 -18.63 6.51
C ASP A 185 -9.10 -18.52 6.90
N ASN A 186 -8.68 -19.36 7.85
CA ASN A 186 -7.33 -19.33 8.40
C ASN A 186 -6.25 -19.51 7.33
N GLN A 187 -6.51 -20.32 6.29
CA GLN A 187 -5.55 -20.52 5.18
C GLN A 187 -5.42 -19.24 4.35
N MET A 188 -6.53 -18.57 4.06
CA MET A 188 -6.50 -17.31 3.35
C MET A 188 -5.85 -16.19 4.19
N GLN A 189 -6.04 -16.18 5.51
CA GLN A 189 -5.41 -15.20 6.40
C GLN A 189 -3.88 -15.43 6.50
N GLU A 190 -3.44 -16.67 6.63
CA GLU A 190 -2.01 -17.02 6.61
C GLU A 190 -1.35 -16.64 5.27
N SER A 191 -2.02 -16.92 4.15
CA SER A 191 -1.56 -16.53 2.82
C SER A 191 -1.46 -15.00 2.67
N LYS A 192 -2.44 -14.24 3.19
CA LYS A 192 -2.39 -12.78 3.22
C LYS A 192 -1.23 -12.26 4.08
N ALA A 193 -1.00 -12.85 5.24
CA ALA A 193 0.10 -12.46 6.13
C ALA A 193 1.46 -12.73 5.47
N LEU A 194 1.64 -13.89 4.84
CA LEU A 194 2.85 -14.23 4.10
C LEU A 194 3.08 -13.30 2.91
N PHE A 195 2.03 -13.04 2.12
CA PHE A 195 2.09 -12.10 1.01
C PHE A 195 2.46 -10.69 1.49
N SER A 196 1.82 -10.21 2.56
CA SER A 196 2.12 -8.90 3.15
C SER A 196 3.57 -8.81 3.63
N ALA A 197 4.07 -9.83 4.33
CA ALA A 197 5.46 -9.84 4.81
C ALA A 197 6.45 -9.81 3.64
N ASN A 198 6.20 -10.59 2.58
CA ASN A 198 7.05 -10.60 1.40
C ASN A 198 7.02 -9.26 0.65
N LEU A 199 5.84 -8.65 0.49
CA LEU A 199 5.70 -7.36 -0.18
C LEU A 199 6.33 -6.22 0.62
N THR A 200 6.18 -6.22 1.95
CA THR A 200 6.82 -5.24 2.83
C THR A 200 8.33 -5.30 2.70
N ASP A 201 8.93 -6.48 2.80
CA ASP A 201 10.39 -6.62 2.75
C ASP A 201 10.94 -6.34 1.35
N HIS A 202 10.21 -6.71 0.30
CA HIS A 202 10.57 -6.36 -1.09
C HIS A 202 10.54 -4.83 -1.29
N LEU A 203 9.46 -4.18 -0.87
CA LEU A 203 9.35 -2.72 -0.97
C LEU A 203 10.44 -2.03 -0.16
N ALA A 204 10.73 -2.50 1.05
CA ALA A 204 11.79 -1.97 1.90
C ALA A 204 13.17 -2.09 1.24
N ALA A 205 13.50 -3.26 0.66
CA ALA A 205 14.74 -3.47 -0.06
C ALA A 205 14.90 -2.52 -1.26
N GLY A 206 13.84 -2.39 -2.08
CA GLY A 206 13.84 -1.50 -3.24
C GLY A 206 13.94 -0.02 -2.86
N VAL A 207 13.18 0.41 -1.84
CA VAL A 207 13.19 1.81 -1.38
C VAL A 207 14.51 2.17 -0.69
N ASP A 208 15.04 1.33 0.19
CA ASP A 208 16.33 1.54 0.87
C ASP A 208 17.47 1.69 -0.14
N ASN A 209 17.42 0.99 -1.28
CA ASN A 209 18.38 1.18 -2.38
C ASN A 209 18.36 2.59 -3.00
N PHE A 210 17.25 3.33 -2.90
CA PHE A 210 17.14 4.70 -3.42
C PHE A 210 17.46 5.78 -2.38
N ILE A 211 17.03 5.58 -1.13
CA ILE A 211 17.01 6.65 -0.12
C ILE A 211 18.05 6.49 1.00
N SER A 212 18.65 5.31 1.14
CA SER A 212 19.56 5.00 2.24
C SER A 212 20.99 5.43 1.95
N GLU A 213 21.71 5.85 2.99
CA GLU A 213 23.14 6.18 2.93
C GLU A 213 24.04 4.95 3.20
N LYS A 214 23.46 3.74 3.19
CA LYS A 214 24.20 2.50 3.45
C LYS A 214 25.24 2.21 2.37
N THR A 215 26.30 1.52 2.78
CA THR A 215 27.42 1.16 1.90
C THR A 215 27.16 -0.06 1.00
N PHE A 216 25.99 -0.69 1.11
CA PHE A 216 25.59 -1.85 0.32
C PHE A 216 24.18 -1.66 -0.24
N THR A 217 23.89 -2.35 -1.35
CA THR A 217 22.57 -2.39 -1.98
C THR A 217 21.94 -3.75 -1.79
N HIS A 218 20.65 -3.79 -1.48
CA HIS A 218 19.84 -5.01 -1.51
C HIS A 218 19.74 -5.56 -2.94
N LEU A 219 19.62 -6.87 -3.07
CA LEU A 219 19.41 -7.52 -4.36
C LEU A 219 17.99 -7.24 -4.88
N GLU A 220 17.87 -6.34 -5.86
CA GLU A 220 16.62 -6.01 -6.55
C GLU A 220 16.80 -6.26 -8.06
N GLN A 221 16.57 -7.49 -8.50
CA GLN A 221 16.78 -7.92 -9.88
C GLN A 221 15.69 -8.89 -10.35
N ALA A 222 15.35 -8.80 -11.64
CA ALA A 222 14.39 -9.69 -12.28
C ALA A 222 14.84 -10.11 -13.69
N VAL A 223 14.53 -11.35 -14.07
CA VAL A 223 14.69 -11.83 -15.45
C VAL A 223 13.48 -11.36 -16.25
N HIS A 224 13.72 -10.57 -17.30
CA HIS A 224 12.67 -10.11 -18.22
C HIS A 224 12.84 -10.76 -19.60
N ALA A 225 11.77 -11.38 -20.09
CA ALA A 225 11.73 -12.01 -21.41
C ALA A 225 10.40 -11.71 -22.12
N GLU A 226 10.45 -11.36 -23.39
CA GLU A 226 9.28 -10.96 -24.18
C GLU A 226 9.04 -11.90 -25.37
N LYS A 227 7.85 -11.77 -25.98
CA LYS A 227 7.45 -12.51 -27.20
C LYS A 227 7.46 -14.03 -27.02
N LEU A 228 7.06 -14.45 -25.83
CA LEU A 228 6.95 -15.85 -25.47
C LEU A 228 5.58 -16.41 -25.88
N THR A 229 5.56 -17.69 -26.24
CA THR A 229 4.31 -18.44 -26.39
C THR A 229 3.79 -18.89 -25.03
N LEU A 230 2.50 -19.25 -24.93
CA LEU A 230 1.93 -19.81 -23.69
C LEU A 230 2.72 -21.04 -23.22
N LYS A 231 3.07 -21.94 -24.13
CA LYS A 231 3.90 -23.12 -23.84
C LYS A 231 5.26 -22.74 -23.24
N SER A 232 5.90 -21.70 -23.78
CA SER A 232 7.19 -21.21 -23.25
C SER A 232 7.03 -20.62 -21.85
N VAL A 233 5.95 -19.87 -21.60
CA VAL A 233 5.63 -19.35 -20.26
C VAL A 233 5.41 -20.49 -19.27
N GLU A 234 4.68 -21.53 -19.65
CA GLU A 234 4.48 -22.73 -18.81
C GLU A 234 5.80 -23.44 -18.47
N SER A 235 6.67 -23.64 -19.46
CA SER A 235 8.01 -24.21 -19.21
C SER A 235 8.86 -23.34 -18.29
N LEU A 236 8.81 -22.01 -18.44
CA LEU A 236 9.52 -21.09 -17.56
C LEU A 236 8.95 -21.08 -16.14
N ARG A 237 7.64 -21.23 -15.97
CA ARG A 237 7.01 -21.40 -14.64
C ARG A 237 7.54 -22.64 -13.93
N GLN A 238 7.56 -23.78 -14.62
CA GLN A 238 8.08 -25.03 -14.06
C GLN A 238 9.56 -24.89 -13.66
N LEU A 239 10.40 -24.37 -14.56
CA LEU A 239 11.81 -24.13 -14.27
C LEU A 239 12.02 -23.18 -13.07
N SER A 240 11.21 -22.12 -12.97
CA SER A 240 11.30 -21.16 -11.86
C SER A 240 11.02 -21.83 -10.50
N ILE A 241 10.05 -22.73 -10.44
CA ILE A 241 9.73 -23.50 -9.23
C ILE A 241 10.91 -24.42 -8.86
N GLU A 242 11.48 -25.13 -9.83
CA GLU A 242 12.62 -26.03 -9.60
C GLU A 242 13.85 -25.26 -9.09
N LEU A 243 14.19 -24.12 -9.72
CA LEU A 243 15.31 -23.27 -9.32
C LEU A 243 15.10 -22.69 -7.92
N TRP A 244 13.87 -22.22 -7.62
CA TRP A 244 13.54 -21.72 -6.29
C TRP A 244 13.68 -22.81 -5.23
N GLN A 245 13.14 -24.01 -5.44
CA GLN A 245 13.23 -25.10 -4.47
C GLN A 245 14.68 -25.43 -4.12
N ASN A 246 15.57 -25.45 -5.11
CA ASN A 246 16.98 -25.70 -4.89
C ASN A 246 17.64 -24.55 -4.10
N MET A 247 17.43 -23.31 -4.52
CA MET A 247 17.99 -22.12 -3.87
C MET A 247 17.47 -21.97 -2.43
N ALA A 248 16.16 -22.08 -2.21
CA ALA A 248 15.52 -21.96 -0.91
C ALA A 248 16.05 -23.00 0.07
N LYS A 249 16.26 -24.24 -0.37
CA LYS A 249 16.84 -25.28 0.48
C LYS A 249 18.26 -24.92 0.94
N GLN A 250 19.10 -24.43 0.03
CA GLN A 250 20.47 -24.02 0.37
C GLN A 250 20.47 -22.84 1.35
N LEU A 251 19.63 -21.83 1.08
CA LEU A 251 19.54 -20.63 1.89
C LEU A 251 18.96 -20.90 3.29
N LEU A 252 17.92 -21.74 3.39
CA LEU A 252 17.32 -22.12 4.66
C LEU A 252 18.32 -22.88 5.54
N ASN A 253 19.08 -23.82 4.97
CA ASN A 253 20.12 -24.53 5.71
C ASN A 253 21.17 -23.56 6.26
N ALA A 254 21.64 -22.61 5.45
CA ALA A 254 22.58 -21.59 5.90
C ALA A 254 21.98 -20.68 6.98
N ALA A 255 20.74 -20.23 6.79
CA ALA A 255 20.03 -19.38 7.75
C ALA A 255 19.87 -20.07 9.11
N ILE A 256 19.52 -21.37 9.13
CA ILE A 256 19.45 -22.15 10.38
C ILE A 256 20.82 -22.17 11.07
N THR A 257 21.90 -22.45 10.35
CA THR A 257 23.26 -22.45 10.92
C THR A 257 23.63 -21.09 11.52
N TYR A 258 23.32 -19.98 10.85
CA TYR A 258 23.61 -18.65 11.39
C TYR A 258 22.71 -18.31 12.59
N CYS A 259 21.41 -18.62 12.53
CA CYS A 259 20.51 -18.44 13.67
C CYS A 259 20.98 -19.20 14.93
N GLU A 260 21.48 -20.44 14.76
CA GLU A 260 22.04 -21.24 15.86
C GLU A 260 23.33 -20.61 16.43
N GLN A 261 24.18 -20.07 15.58
CA GLN A 261 25.42 -19.37 15.99
C GLN A 261 25.12 -18.07 16.74
N ASP A 262 24.10 -17.34 16.30
CA ASP A 262 23.80 -16.00 16.79
C ASP A 262 22.82 -15.98 17.97
N GLN A 263 22.21 -17.12 18.33
CA GLN A 263 21.10 -17.20 19.30
C GLN A 263 21.35 -16.54 20.66
N ASN A 264 22.61 -16.50 21.12
CA ASN A 264 22.99 -15.93 22.43
C ASN A 264 23.79 -14.63 22.32
N GLN A 265 23.91 -14.07 21.12
CA GLN A 265 24.65 -12.84 20.88
C GLN A 265 23.74 -11.62 21.12
N ASN A 266 24.27 -10.63 21.85
CA ASN A 266 23.49 -9.44 22.21
C ASN A 266 23.22 -8.51 21.00
N ASP A 267 23.98 -8.66 19.91
CA ASP A 267 23.87 -7.89 18.67
C ASP A 267 23.14 -8.65 17.54
N ALA A 268 22.52 -9.81 17.85
CA ALA A 268 21.69 -10.59 16.93
C ALA A 268 20.31 -9.92 16.69
N THR A 269 20.30 -8.69 16.19
CA THR A 269 19.09 -7.85 16.02
C THR A 269 18.65 -7.71 14.56
N TYR A 270 19.25 -8.49 13.65
CA TYR A 270 19.00 -8.39 12.21
C TYR A 270 18.05 -9.48 11.74
N GLN A 271 17.11 -9.11 10.87
CA GLN A 271 16.25 -10.04 10.14
C GLN A 271 16.71 -10.14 8.68
N PHE A 272 16.64 -11.34 8.12
CA PHE A 272 16.92 -11.58 6.71
C PHE A 272 15.74 -12.25 6.02
N ARG A 273 15.33 -11.72 4.86
CA ARG A 273 14.36 -12.35 3.96
C ARG A 273 14.87 -12.29 2.53
N LEU A 274 14.77 -13.42 1.83
CA LEU A 274 14.86 -13.47 0.37
C LEU A 274 13.57 -14.08 -0.17
N GLY A 275 12.86 -13.32 -1.00
CA GLY A 275 11.72 -13.79 -1.77
C GLY A 275 12.04 -13.81 -3.25
N ILE A 276 11.43 -14.73 -3.98
CA ILE A 276 11.37 -14.68 -5.45
C ILE A 276 9.92 -14.58 -5.87
N TYR A 277 9.63 -13.73 -6.85
CA TYR A 277 8.30 -13.61 -7.44
C TYR A 277 8.37 -13.86 -8.94
N GLN A 278 7.33 -14.51 -9.45
CA GLN A 278 7.11 -14.72 -10.89
C GLN A 278 5.75 -14.12 -11.24
N TYR A 279 5.73 -13.25 -12.23
CA TYR A 279 4.52 -12.66 -12.77
C TYR A 279 4.54 -12.73 -14.30
N ASP A 280 3.44 -13.17 -14.88
CA ASP A 280 3.21 -13.21 -16.32
C ASP A 280 1.86 -12.58 -16.65
N LYS A 281 1.76 -11.95 -17.81
CA LYS A 281 0.53 -11.38 -18.33
C LYS A 281 0.47 -11.55 -19.84
N GLN A 282 -0.75 -11.72 -20.36
CA GLN A 282 -0.96 -11.61 -21.80
C GLN A 282 -0.77 -10.16 -22.22
N ILE A 283 0.09 -9.92 -23.21
CA ILE A 283 0.29 -8.60 -23.81
C ILE A 283 -0.40 -8.53 -25.17
N ARG A 284 -1.01 -7.39 -25.49
CA ARG A 284 -1.40 -7.06 -26.88
C ARG A 284 -0.28 -6.24 -27.49
N LEU A 285 0.33 -6.76 -28.55
CA LEU A 285 1.34 -6.02 -29.32
C LEU A 285 0.63 -4.88 -30.05
N GLN A 286 1.03 -3.63 -29.79
CA GLN A 286 0.46 -2.46 -30.46
C GLN A 286 0.98 -2.31 -31.91
N ILE A 287 2.01 -3.06 -32.31
CA ILE A 287 2.53 -3.17 -33.69
C ILE A 287 2.99 -4.62 -33.89
N PRO A 288 2.67 -5.31 -35.01
CA PRO A 288 3.17 -6.65 -35.26
C PRO A 288 4.71 -6.59 -35.33
N TYR A 289 5.35 -7.25 -34.36
CA TYR A 289 6.80 -7.37 -34.34
C TYR A 289 7.25 -8.20 -35.55
N GLN A 290 7.92 -7.55 -36.51
CA GLN A 290 8.62 -8.25 -37.57
C GLN A 290 9.97 -8.74 -37.03
N TYR A 291 10.08 -10.06 -36.86
CA TYR A 291 11.36 -10.70 -36.58
C TYR A 291 12.32 -10.46 -37.75
N LYS A 292 13.35 -9.62 -37.56
CA LYS A 292 14.49 -9.58 -38.48
C LYS A 292 15.36 -10.80 -38.17
N GLY A 293 15.10 -11.90 -38.87
CA GLY A 293 15.98 -13.07 -38.84
C GLY A 293 17.37 -12.72 -39.36
N LYS A 294 18.38 -13.34 -38.74
CA LYS A 294 19.69 -13.52 -39.35
C LYS A 294 19.62 -14.65 -40.37
#